data_AF-A0A6A5SWW8-F1
#
_entry.id   AF-A0A6A5SWW8-F1
#
_cell.length_a   1.000
_cell.length_b   1.000
_cell.length_c   1.000
_cell.angle_alpha   90.00
_cell.angle_beta   90.00
_cell.angle_gamma   90.00
#
_symmetry.space_group_name_H-M   'P 1'
#
loop_
_entity.id
_entity.type
_entity.pdbx_description
1 polymer ?
#
loop_
_entity_poly.entity_id
_entity_poly.type
_entity_poly.pdbx_seq_one_letter_code
_entity_poly.pdbx_strand_id
1 'polypeptide(L)' 'ATQDVPVKRFRVSRACDQCRTAREKCDGNQPTCSPCFGGKRACTYTSNPKRRGLQPGYIRSL' A
#
# COMPACT_ATOMS: atom_id res chain seq x y z
N ALA A 1 -5.52 -33.61 -13.64
CA ALA A 1 -5.97 -32.46 -14.45
C ALA A 1 -5.70 -31.19 -13.66
N THR A 2 -4.57 -30.54 -13.91
CA THR A 2 -4.16 -29.30 -13.23
C THR A 2 -4.49 -28.14 -14.16
N GLN A 3 -5.52 -27.38 -13.79
CA GLN A 3 -6.02 -26.23 -14.52
C GLN A 3 -5.08 -25.04 -14.29
N ASP A 4 -4.23 -24.71 -15.26
CA ASP A 4 -3.52 -23.42 -15.32
C ASP A 4 -4.43 -22.39 -15.99
N VAL A 5 -5.34 -21.80 -15.22
CA VAL A 5 -6.05 -20.60 -15.68
C VAL A 5 -5.05 -19.46 -15.52
N PRO A 6 -4.63 -18.75 -16.59
CA PRO A 6 -3.72 -17.63 -16.45
C PRO A 6 -4.42 -16.54 -15.65
N VAL A 7 -4.16 -16.49 -14.34
CA VAL A 7 -4.68 -15.47 -13.44
C VAL A 7 -4.22 -14.13 -14.01
N LYS A 8 -5.17 -13.39 -14.57
CA LYS A 8 -4.94 -12.10 -15.21
C LYS A 8 -4.14 -11.25 -14.24
N ARG A 9 -2.86 -11.03 -14.53
CA ARG A 9 -1.95 -10.31 -13.63
C ARG A 9 -2.48 -8.88 -13.50
N PHE A 10 -3.22 -8.63 -12.42
CA PHE A 10 -3.68 -7.29 -12.10
C PHE A 10 -2.43 -6.48 -11.75
N ARG A 11 -2.10 -5.52 -12.62
CA ARG A 11 -1.06 -4.56 -12.31
C ARG A 11 -1.51 -3.78 -11.09
N VAL A 12 -0.74 -3.92 -10.02
CA VAL A 12 -0.99 -3.24 -8.76
C VAL A 12 -0.70 -1.77 -8.97
N SER A 13 -1.72 -0.92 -8.84
CA SER A 13 -1.56 0.53 -8.95
C SER A 13 -0.85 1.12 -7.73
N ARG A 14 -0.87 0.42 -6.59
CA ARG A 14 -0.36 0.91 -5.31
C ARG A 14 0.50 -0.13 -4.58
N ALA A 15 1.78 0.17 -4.48
CA ALA A 15 2.69 -0.55 -3.60
C ALA A 15 2.36 -0.33 -2.12
N CYS A 16 2.58 -1.35 -1.31
CA CYS A 16 2.48 -1.31 0.14
C CYS A 16 3.48 -0.31 0.76
N ASP A 17 3.26 0.13 2.00
CA ASP A 17 4.14 1.14 2.64
C ASP A 17 5.57 0.65 2.86
N GLN A 18 5.73 -0.64 3.18
CA GLN A 18 7.06 -1.25 3.32
C GLN A 18 7.77 -1.34 1.98
N CYS A 19 7.06 -1.76 0.94
CA CYS A 19 7.54 -1.87 -0.41
C CYS A 19 7.97 -0.52 -0.96
N ARG A 20 7.19 0.53 -0.65
CA ARG A 20 7.50 1.92 -0.95
C ARG A 20 8.77 2.39 -0.24
N THR A 21 8.91 2.08 1.05
CA THR A 21 10.07 2.47 1.86
C THR A 21 11.34 1.73 1.43
N ALA A 22 11.23 0.42 1.19
CA ALA A 22 12.30 -0.45 0.74
C ALA A 22 12.60 -0.33 -0.77
N ARG A 23 11.80 0.43 -1.52
CA ARG A 23 11.92 0.64 -2.98
C ARG A 23 11.93 -0.67 -3.78
N GLU A 24 11.17 -1.66 -3.32
CA GLU A 24 11.05 -2.98 -3.93
C GLU A 24 9.72 -3.14 -4.69
N LYS A 25 9.68 -4.06 -5.65
CA LYS A 25 8.48 -4.32 -6.45
C LYS A 25 7.41 -4.93 -5.57
N CYS A 26 6.26 -4.26 -5.44
CA CYS A 26 5.13 -4.77 -4.69
C CYS A 26 4.19 -5.57 -5.59
N ASP A 27 3.93 -6.82 -5.23
CA ASP A 27 2.96 -7.67 -5.93
C ASP A 27 1.51 -7.39 -5.54
N GLY A 28 1.25 -6.49 -4.58
CA GLY A 28 -0.10 -6.04 -4.23
C GLY A 28 -1.02 -7.12 -3.68
N ASN A 29 -0.53 -8.34 -3.48
CA ASN A 29 -1.26 -9.43 -2.86
C ASN A 29 -1.77 -9.00 -1.47
N GLN A 30 -3.02 -9.34 -1.19
CA GLN A 30 -3.65 -9.16 0.12
C GLN A 30 -3.81 -10.53 0.77
N PRO A 31 -3.58 -10.68 2.09
CA PRO A 31 -3.36 -9.61 3.09
C PRO A 31 -1.92 -9.08 3.16
N THR A 32 -0.94 -9.85 2.71
CA THR A 32 0.48 -9.47 2.72
C THR A 32 1.10 -9.64 1.33
N CYS A 33 1.91 -8.67 0.95
CA CYS A 33 2.65 -8.71 -0.31
C CYS A 33 3.75 -9.79 -0.27
N SER A 34 4.13 -10.39 -1.41
CA SER A 34 5.18 -11.42 -1.47
C SER A 34 6.51 -11.00 -0.80
N PRO A 35 7.08 -9.80 -1.08
CA PRO A 35 8.30 -9.37 -0.40
C PRO A 35 8.09 -9.11 1.10
N CYS A 36 6.92 -8.64 1.50
CA CYS A 36 6.56 -8.45 2.91
C CYS A 36 6.50 -9.78 3.65
N PHE A 37 5.95 -10.80 3.00
CA PHE A 37 5.83 -12.14 3.54
C PHE A 37 7.21 -12.79 3.71
N GLY A 38 8.05 -12.73 2.67
CA GLY A 38 9.43 -13.23 2.74
C GLY A 38 10.30 -12.50 3.77
N GLY A 39 10.14 -11.18 3.86
CA GLY A 39 10.83 -10.33 4.83
C GLY A 39 10.21 -10.32 6.23
N LYS A 40 9.09 -11.02 6.45
CA LYS A 40 8.29 -11.00 7.69
C LYS A 40 8.02 -9.58 8.21
N ARG A 41 7.76 -8.64 7.30
CA ARG A 41 7.48 -7.23 7.62
C ARG A 41 5.98 -6.99 7.66
N ALA A 42 5.55 -6.05 8.50
CA ALA A 42 4.16 -5.63 8.56
C ALA A 42 3.74 -4.98 7.24
N CYS A 43 2.92 -5.65 6.44
CA CYS A 43 2.37 -5.12 5.20
C CYS A 43 1.20 -4.20 5.54
N THR A 44 1.38 -2.90 5.34
CA THR A 44 0.32 -1.91 5.53
C THR A 44 0.11 -1.17 4.21
N TYR A 45 -1.15 -0.89 3.91
CA TYR A 45 -1.56 -0.05 2.79
C TYR A 45 -2.24 1.20 3.35
N THR A 46 -1.62 1.87 4.34
CA THR A 46 -2.22 3.02 5.01
C THR A 46 -2.40 4.12 3.97
N SER A 47 -3.62 4.31 3.47
CA SER A 47 -4.01 5.52 2.75
C SER A 47 -3.99 6.63 3.78
N ASN A 48 -2.81 7.08 4.18
CA ASN A 48 -2.67 8.17 5.12
C ASN A 48 -3.37 9.36 4.45
N PRO A 49 -4.58 9.75 4.88
CA PRO A 49 -5.15 10.99 4.45
C PRO A 49 -4.37 12.00 5.28
N LYS A 50 -3.14 12.30 4.85
CA LYS A 50 -2.43 13.46 5.37
C LYS A 50 -3.37 14.61 5.05
N ARG A 51 -4.12 15.03 6.05
CA ARG A 51 -4.83 16.29 6.10
C ARG A 51 -3.76 17.37 5.98
N ARG A 52 -3.29 17.58 4.75
CA ARG A 52 -2.59 18.79 4.36
C ARG A 52 -3.67 19.84 4.34
N GLY A 53 -3.76 20.58 5.43
CA GLY A 53 -4.71 21.64 5.63
C GLY A 53 -4.71 22.02 7.09
N LEU A 54 -4.24 23.24 7.36
CA LEU A 54 -4.41 23.93 8.63
C LEU A 54 -5.86 23.76 9.11
N GLN A 55 -6.08 23.53 10.41
CA GLN A 55 -7.45 23.39 10.92
C GLN A 55 -8.27 24.62 10.50
N PRO A 56 -9.47 24.45 9.90
CA PRO A 56 -10.29 25.57 9.42
C PRO A 56 -10.82 26.50 10.54
N GLY A 57 -10.35 26.36 11.78
CA GLY A 57 -10.70 27.23 12.91
C GLY A 57 -9.57 28.13 13.42
N TYR A 58 -8.33 28.04 12.93
CA TYR A 58 -7.20 28.83 13.46
C TYR A 58 -7.09 30.26 12.85
N ILE A 59 -8.01 30.64 11.97
CA ILE A 59 -8.04 31.97 11.32
C ILE A 59 -9.34 32.70 11.66
N ARG A 60 -9.49 33.10 12.93
CA ARG A 60 -10.15 34.37 13.29
C ARG A 60 -9.84 34.75 14.73
N SER A 61 -8.70 35.40 14.90
CA SER A 61 -8.51 36.41 15.95
C SER A 61 -9.48 37.57 15.71
N LEU A 62 -10.51 37.69 16.55
CA LEU A 62 -11.26 38.93 16.84
C LEU A 62 -11.75 38.85 18.29
#